data_AF-A0A2K1SUY3-F1
#
_entry.id   AF-A0A2K1SUY3-F1
#
_cell.length_a   1.000
_cell.length_b   1.000
_cell.length_c   1.000
_cell.angle_alpha   90.00
_cell.angle_beta   90.00
_cell.angle_gamma   90.00
#
_symmetry.space_group_name_H-M   'P 1'
#
loop_
_entity.id
_entity.type
_entity.pdbx_description
1 polymer ?
#
loop_
_entity_poly.entity_id
_entity_poly.type
_entity_poly.pdbx_seq_one_letter_code
_entity_poly.pdbx_strand_id
1 'polypeptide(L)'
;MQFSGEAAAKIMQTLLSKDSDATEIFASLSGPGRPNSKERRESSVQERFRVPKSWSEYISRAAKRDGMPNKSKYLQSLILRDAQMHNEQCQLQAALQ
;
A
#
# COMPACT_ATOMS: atom_id res chain seq x y z
N MET A 1 0.17 16.01 20.00
CA MET A 1 1.53 16.44 20.38
C MET A 1 1.79 17.79 19.71
N GLN A 2 1.88 18.87 20.46
CA GLN A 2 2.32 20.17 19.94
C GLN A 2 3.86 20.16 19.92
N PHE A 3 4.45 20.26 18.73
CA PHE A 3 5.89 20.48 18.60
C PHE A 3 6.19 21.92 19.04
N SER A 4 6.94 22.09 20.14
CA SER A 4 7.38 23.40 20.62
C SER A 4 8.60 23.90 19.82
N GLY A 5 8.80 25.21 19.76
CA GLY A 5 9.97 25.80 19.10
C GLY A 5 11.30 25.32 19.70
N GLU A 6 11.31 24.96 20.98
CA GLU A 6 12.46 24.38 21.66
C GLU A 6 12.78 22.95 21.16
N ALA A 7 11.75 22.14 20.90
CA ALA A 7 11.93 20.82 20.30
C ALA A 7 12.52 20.92 18.87
N ALA A 8 12.06 21.90 18.09
CA ALA A 8 12.59 22.16 16.75
C ALA A 8 14.06 22.61 16.78
N ALA A 9 14.42 23.50 17.71
CA ALA A 9 15.80 23.97 17.89
C ALA A 9 16.75 22.82 18.26
N LYS A 10 16.30 21.91 19.13
CA LYS A 10 17.09 20.73 19.53
C LYS A 10 17.34 19.77 18.36
N ILE A 11 16.31 19.52 17.53
CA ILE A 11 16.44 18.69 16.32
C ILE A 11 17.41 19.31 15.31
N MET A 12 17.34 20.63 15.09
CA MET A 12 18.28 21.34 14.21
C MET A 12 19.72 21.24 14.72
N GLN A 13 19.94 21.34 16.02
CA GLN A 13 21.27 21.20 16.61
C GLN A 13 21.83 19.79 16.43
N THR A 14 21.00 18.75 16.55
CA THR A 14 21.38 17.37 16.28
C THR A 14 21.73 17.17 14.79
N LEU A 15 20.93 17.70 13.87
CA LEU A 15 21.18 17.62 12.42
C LEU A 15 22.49 18.30 11.96
N LEU A 16 22.94 19.33 12.68
CA LEU A 16 24.18 20.07 12.38
C LEU A 16 25.44 19.44 12.99
N SER A 17 25.29 18.43 13.87
CA SER A 17 26.43 17.76 14.48
C SER A 17 27.01 16.69 13.53
N LYS A 18 28.34 16.69 13.37
CA LYS A 18 29.07 15.83 12.42
C LYS A 18 28.97 14.33 12.71
N ASP A 19 28.60 13.96 13.93
CA ASP A 19 28.56 12.57 14.41
C ASP A 19 27.13 12.01 14.49
N SER A 20 26.13 12.73 13.98
CA SER A 20 24.75 12.30 14.08
C SER A 20 24.36 11.29 13.00
N ASP A 21 23.81 10.14 13.44
CA ASP A 21 23.17 9.18 12.57
C ASP A 21 21.80 9.73 12.11
N ALA A 22 21.72 10.09 10.84
CA ALA A 22 20.50 10.58 10.21
C ALA A 22 19.30 9.63 10.44
N THR A 23 19.57 8.33 10.54
CA THR A 23 18.54 7.28 10.74
C THR A 23 17.82 7.45 12.08
N GLU A 24 18.55 7.77 13.15
CA GLU A 24 17.98 7.98 14.49
C GLU A 24 17.17 9.29 14.56
N ILE A 25 17.63 10.33 13.86
CA ILE A 25 16.90 11.62 13.79
C ILE A 25 15.57 11.43 13.05
N PHE A 26 15.55 10.71 11.93
CA PHE A 26 14.31 10.45 11.21
C PHE A 26 13.35 9.51 11.96
N ALA A 27 13.88 8.57 12.74
CA ALA A 27 13.06 7.71 13.61
C ALA A 27 12.36 8.51 14.71
N SER A 28 13.05 9.46 15.37
CA SER A 28 12.45 10.31 16.41
C SER A 28 11.42 11.31 15.87
N LEU A 29 11.51 11.66 14.57
CA LEU A 29 10.53 12.48 13.84
C LEU A 29 9.31 11.70 13.32
N SER A 30 9.26 10.38 13.50
CA SER A 30 8.18 9.54 12.98
C SER A 30 6.91 9.70 13.84
N GLY A 31 6.06 10.65 13.46
CA GLY A 31 4.73 10.83 14.05
C GLY A 31 3.72 9.73 13.69
N PRO A 32 2.55 9.70 14.34
CA PRO A 32 1.49 8.75 14.04
C PRO A 32 1.03 8.93 12.58
N GLY A 33 1.19 7.88 11.77
CA GLY A 33 0.82 7.88 10.35
C GLY A 33 1.98 7.70 9.36
N ARG A 34 3.25 7.73 9.82
CA ARG A 34 4.37 7.34 8.95
C ARG A 34 4.51 5.81 8.97
N PRO A 35 4.38 5.11 7.83
CA PRO A 35 4.53 3.67 7.77
C PRO A 35 5.88 3.26 8.35
N ASN A 36 5.86 2.37 9.33
CA ASN A 36 7.08 1.88 9.97
C ASN A 36 7.90 1.15 8.90
N SER A 37 9.20 1.41 8.77
CA SER A 37 10.04 0.70 7.78
C SER A 37 10.08 -0.82 8.01
N LYS A 38 9.66 -1.26 9.20
CA LYS A 38 9.49 -2.65 9.63
C LYS A 38 8.13 -3.26 9.26
N GLU A 39 7.20 -2.49 8.69
CA GLU A 39 5.91 -3.00 8.24
C GLU A 39 6.14 -3.97 7.08
N ARG A 40 6.09 -5.27 7.37
CA ARG A 40 6.33 -6.35 6.39
C ARG A 40 5.22 -6.33 5.36
N ARG A 41 5.44 -5.62 4.25
CA ARG A 41 4.59 -5.71 3.07
C ARG A 41 4.84 -7.04 2.39
N GLU A 42 3.77 -7.70 1.96
CA GLU A 42 3.89 -8.85 1.08
C GLU A 42 4.60 -8.45 -0.22
N SER A 43 5.54 -9.27 -0.66
CA SER A 43 6.30 -9.01 -1.88
C SER A 43 5.42 -9.19 -3.10
N SER A 44 5.52 -8.27 -4.08
CA SER A 44 4.88 -8.44 -5.38
C SER A 44 5.49 -9.63 -6.13
N VAL A 45 4.63 -10.46 -6.74
CA VAL A 45 5.03 -11.60 -7.57
C VAL A 45 4.58 -11.37 -9.02
N GLN A 46 5.36 -11.84 -9.99
CA GLN A 46 4.98 -11.82 -11.41
C GLN A 46 4.46 -13.19 -11.83
N GLU A 47 3.14 -13.30 -11.99
CA GLU A 47 2.48 -14.52 -12.46
C GLU A 47 2.34 -14.55 -13.99
N ARG A 48 2.46 -15.74 -14.60
CA ARG A 48 2.28 -15.94 -16.05
C ARG A 48 1.18 -16.96 -16.31
N PHE A 49 0.11 -16.54 -16.96
CA PHE A 49 -0.99 -17.41 -17.35
C PHE A 49 -1.16 -17.43 -18.87
N ARG A 50 -1.60 -18.58 -19.40
CA ARG A 50 -1.99 -18.70 -20.82
C ARG A 50 -3.49 -18.49 -20.93
N VAL A 51 -3.90 -17.61 -21.83
CA VAL A 51 -5.32 -17.34 -22.12
C VAL A 51 -5.56 -17.32 -23.63
N PRO A 52 -6.78 -17.65 -24.08
CA PRO A 52 -7.19 -17.39 -25.45
C PRO A 52 -7.00 -15.93 -25.85
N LYS A 53 -6.73 -15.69 -27.14
CA LYS A 53 -6.54 -14.34 -27.67
C LYS A 53 -7.76 -13.43 -27.41
N SER A 54 -8.96 -13.97 -27.60
CA SER A 54 -10.23 -13.27 -27.37
C SER A 54 -10.36 -12.74 -25.94
N TRP A 55 -9.87 -13.49 -24.96
CA TRP A 55 -9.87 -13.08 -23.54
C TRP A 55 -8.86 -11.96 -23.30
N SER A 56 -7.65 -12.11 -23.84
CA SER A 56 -6.62 -11.07 -23.73
C SER A 56 -7.08 -9.74 -24.33
N GLU A 57 -7.79 -9.78 -25.46
CA GLU A 57 -8.40 -8.61 -26.10
C GLU A 57 -9.57 -8.04 -25.29
N TYR A 58 -10.41 -8.91 -24.72
CA TYR A 58 -11.48 -8.49 -23.82
C TYR A 58 -10.91 -7.75 -22.60
N ILE A 59 -9.91 -8.30 -21.93
CA ILE A 59 -9.24 -7.69 -20.77
C ILE A 59 -8.68 -6.32 -21.13
N SER A 60 -8.04 -6.18 -22.30
CA SER A 60 -7.56 -4.87 -22.78
C SER A 60 -8.69 -3.85 -22.92
N ARG A 61 -9.83 -4.25 -23.48
CA ARG A 61 -10.99 -3.37 -23.69
C ARG A 61 -11.67 -3.02 -22.38
N ALA A 62 -11.85 -3.99 -21.49
CA ALA A 62 -12.45 -3.79 -20.18
C ALA A 62 -11.58 -2.85 -19.31
N ALA A 63 -10.25 -3.02 -19.32
CA ALA A 63 -9.34 -2.11 -18.64
C ALA A 63 -9.51 -0.66 -19.12
N LYS A 64 -9.59 -0.43 -20.45
CA LYS A 64 -9.83 0.91 -21.00
C LYS A 64 -11.20 1.47 -20.60
N ARG A 65 -12.25 0.66 -20.68
CA ARG A 65 -13.62 1.05 -20.30
C ARG A 65 -13.68 1.50 -18.83
N ASP A 66 -12.95 0.82 -17.97
CA ASP A 66 -12.97 1.04 -16.53
C ASP A 66 -11.87 2.03 -16.09
N GLY A 67 -11.23 2.72 -17.04
CA GLY A 67 -10.23 3.77 -16.77
C GLY A 67 -8.89 3.27 -16.21
N MET A 68 -8.60 1.98 -16.32
CA MET A 68 -7.41 1.36 -15.76
C MET A 68 -6.19 1.53 -16.69
N PRO A 69 -4.99 1.80 -16.13
CA PRO A 69 -3.81 2.10 -16.94
C PRO A 69 -3.25 0.87 -17.67
N ASN A 70 -3.48 -0.35 -17.15
CA ASN A 70 -2.99 -1.58 -17.76
C ASN A 70 -3.80 -2.81 -17.31
N LYS A 71 -3.53 -3.95 -17.97
CA LYS A 71 -4.18 -5.23 -17.68
C LYS A 71 -3.98 -5.70 -16.24
N SER A 72 -2.78 -5.51 -15.69
CA SER A 72 -2.46 -5.96 -14.33
C SER A 72 -3.27 -5.21 -13.28
N LYS A 73 -3.44 -3.89 -13.43
CA LYS A 73 -4.29 -3.08 -12.54
C LYS A 73 -5.75 -3.45 -12.64
N TYR A 74 -6.22 -3.74 -13.84
CA TYR A 74 -7.56 -4.25 -14.04
C TYR A 74 -7.76 -5.61 -13.35
N LEU A 75 -6.87 -6.57 -13.56
CA LEU A 75 -6.94 -7.89 -12.90
C LEU A 75 -6.84 -7.78 -11.38
N GLN A 76 -5.95 -6.92 -10.87
CA GLN A 76 -5.84 -6.61 -9.45
C GLN A 76 -7.19 -6.12 -8.89
N SER A 77 -7.87 -5.20 -9.59
CA SER A 77 -9.17 -4.70 -9.16
C SER A 77 -10.25 -5.78 -9.09
N LEU A 78 -10.22 -6.75 -10.00
CA LEU A 78 -11.17 -7.87 -10.00
C LEU A 78 -10.91 -8.79 -8.81
N ILE A 79 -9.65 -9.10 -8.51
CA ILE A 79 -9.27 -9.95 -7.36
C ILE A 79 -9.67 -9.28 -6.05
N LEU A 80 -9.41 -7.96 -5.90
CA LEU A 80 -9.80 -7.24 -4.69
C LEU A 80 -11.31 -7.25 -4.49
N ARG A 81 -12.08 -7.02 -5.57
CA ARG A 81 -13.54 -7.05 -5.50
C ARG A 81 -14.07 -8.43 -5.14
N ASP A 82 -13.52 -9.47 -5.74
CA ASP A 82 -13.88 -10.86 -5.44
C ASP A 82 -13.60 -11.21 -3.97
N ALA A 83 -12.41 -10.86 -3.48
CA ALA A 83 -12.04 -11.06 -2.07
C ALA A 83 -12.96 -10.30 -1.09
N GLN A 84 -13.33 -9.06 -1.42
CA GLN A 84 -14.29 -8.29 -0.62
C GLN A 84 -15.65 -8.97 -0.56
N MET A 85 -16.21 -9.36 -1.72
CA MET A 85 -17.49 -10.06 -1.79
C MET A 85 -17.47 -11.38 -1.02
N HIS A 86 -16.38 -12.14 -1.11
CA HIS A 86 -16.23 -13.41 -0.38
C HIS A 86 -16.20 -13.19 1.14
N ASN A 87 -15.42 -12.21 1.60
CA ASN A 87 -15.36 -11.86 3.02
C ASN A 87 -16.72 -11.41 3.57
N GLU A 88 -17.44 -10.57 2.83
CA GLU A 88 -18.79 -10.14 3.19
C GLU A 88 -19.76 -11.32 3.30
N GLN A 89 -19.72 -12.26 2.35
CA GLN A 89 -20.54 -13.47 2.38
C GLN A 89 -20.23 -14.34 3.61
N CYS A 90 -18.95 -14.55 3.91
CA CYS A 90 -18.54 -15.31 5.10
C CYS A 90 -19.00 -14.63 6.39
N GLN A 91 -18.89 -13.30 6.49
CA GLN A 91 -19.35 -12.54 7.66
C GLN A 91 -20.87 -12.65 7.84
N LEU A 92 -21.64 -12.53 6.75
CA LEU A 92 -23.10 -12.67 6.79
C LEU A 92 -23.52 -14.08 7.25
N GLN A 93 -22.84 -15.13 6.78
CA GLN A 93 -23.11 -16.50 7.20
C GLN A 93 -22.78 -16.72 8.68
N ALA A 94 -21.67 -16.16 9.17
CA ALA A 94 -21.29 -16.25 10.57
C ALA A 94 -22.24 -15.48 11.50
N ALA A 95 -22.85 -14.38 11.04
CA ALA A 95 -23.80 -13.59 11.82
C ALA A 95 -25.22 -14.21 11.92
N LEU A 96 -25.52 -15.22 11.09
CA LEU A 96 -26.80 -15.94 11.08
C LEU A 96 -26.77 -17.26 11.90
N GLN A 97 -25.62 -17.57 12.51
CA GLN A 97 -25.42 -18.70 13.43
C GLN A 97 -25.52 -18.24 14.89
#